data_AF-A0A2W6NCB7-F1
#
_entry.id   AF-A0A2W6NCB7-F1
#
_cell.length_a   1.000
_cell.length_b   1.000
_cell.length_c   1.000
_cell.angle_alpha   90.00
_cell.angle_beta   90.00
_cell.angle_gamma   90.00
#
_symmetry.space_group_name_H-M   'P 1'
#
loop_
_entity.id
_entity.type
_entity.pdbx_description
1 polymer ?
#
loop_
_entity_poly.entity_id
_entity_poly.type
_entity_poly.pdbx_seq_one_letter_code
_entity_poly.pdbx_strand_id
1 'polypeptide(L)'
;MSLFQKKGLLFSLLVVLVISIGTSAIIYINGRAKSDAPMNKVVHLSANALTFHEVDKLDAFAELIVIGYATEDFRAREHVITAFDDGTMQSFHTNTPIRIEKILKKPEDFPADQHA
;
A
#
# COMPACT_ATOMS: atom_id res chain seq x y z
N MET A 1 7.91 -62.27 -23.48
CA MET A 1 7.39 -61.00 -24.03
C MET A 1 7.87 -60.83 -25.46
N SER A 2 6.93 -60.68 -26.41
CA SER A 2 7.23 -60.53 -27.84
C SER A 2 7.95 -59.21 -28.12
N LEU A 3 8.87 -59.20 -29.09
CA LEU A 3 9.60 -58.00 -29.56
C LEU A 3 8.66 -56.84 -29.93
N PHE A 4 7.45 -57.15 -30.42
CA PHE A 4 6.42 -56.16 -30.75
C PHE A 4 5.84 -55.48 -29.51
N GLN A 5 5.67 -56.21 -28.40
CA GLN A 5 5.19 -55.64 -27.14
C GLN A 5 6.23 -54.71 -26.51
N LYS A 6 7.53 -55.03 -26.64
CA LYS A 6 8.62 -54.17 -26.15
C LYS A 6 8.73 -52.87 -26.95
N LYS A 7 8.55 -52.92 -28.28
CA LYS A 7 8.55 -51.73 -29.15
C LYS A 7 7.36 -50.81 -28.86
N GLY A 8 6.17 -51.37 -28.66
CA GLY A 8 4.98 -50.61 -28.25
C GLY A 8 5.14 -49.96 -26.87
N LEU A 9 5.72 -50.69 -25.91
CA LEU A 9 6.02 -50.16 -24.57
C LEU A 9 7.02 -48.99 -24.64
N LEU A 10 8.11 -49.15 -25.40
CA LEU A 10 9.12 -48.09 -25.58
C LEU A 10 8.55 -46.84 -26.25
N PHE A 11 7.68 -47.01 -27.25
CA PHE A 11 7.01 -45.89 -27.91
C PHE A 11 6.07 -45.16 -26.94
N SER A 12 5.28 -45.89 -26.16
CA SER A 12 4.40 -45.30 -25.14
C SER A 12 5.18 -44.51 -24.08
N LEU A 13 6.34 -45.03 -23.66
CA LEU A 13 7.19 -44.37 -22.66
C LEU A 13 7.79 -43.06 -23.19
N LEU A 14 8.14 -43.03 -24.48
CA LEU A 14 8.68 -41.85 -25.16
C LEU A 14 7.62 -40.75 -25.32
N VAL A 15 6.37 -41.13 -25.64
CA VAL A 15 5.24 -40.18 -25.72
C VAL A 15 4.95 -39.54 -24.36
N VAL A 16 4.94 -40.32 -23.27
CA VAL A 16 4.71 -39.78 -21.92
C VAL A 16 5.83 -38.82 -21.50
N LEU A 17 7.08 -39.11 -21.87
CA LEU A 17 8.23 -38.24 -21.59
C LEU A 17 8.12 -36.89 -22.32
N VAL A 18 7.69 -36.88 -23.59
CA VAL A 18 7.52 -35.64 -24.35
C VAL A 18 6.39 -34.78 -23.77
N ILE A 19 5.30 -35.41 -23.33
CA ILE A 19 4.17 -34.70 -22.71
C ILE A 19 4.59 -34.08 -21.37
N SER A 20 5.36 -34.79 -20.52
CA SER A 20 5.79 -34.25 -19.22
C SER A 20 6.75 -33.07 -19.34
N ILE A 21 7.63 -33.07 -20.34
CA ILE A 21 8.54 -31.95 -20.62
C ILE A 21 7.76 -30.74 -21.13
N GLY A 22 6.78 -30.96 -22.03
CA GLY A 22 5.94 -29.89 -22.57
C GLY A 22 5.09 -29.20 -21.51
N THR A 23 4.46 -29.95 -20.60
CA THR A 23 3.66 -29.36 -19.51
C THR A 23 4.51 -28.59 -18.51
N SER A 24 5.71 -29.09 -18.20
CA SER A 24 6.66 -28.41 -17.31
C SER A 24 7.11 -27.05 -17.88
N ALA A 25 7.34 -26.98 -19.19
CA ALA A 25 7.72 -25.74 -19.88
C ALA A 25 6.60 -24.69 -19.84
N ILE A 26 5.35 -25.10 -20.06
CA ILE A 26 4.18 -24.20 -20.04
C ILE A 26 3.95 -23.64 -18.62
N ILE A 27 4.08 -24.47 -17.59
CA ILE A 27 3.95 -24.03 -16.18
C ILE A 27 5.08 -23.05 -15.81
N TYR A 28 6.30 -23.33 -16.25
CA TYR A 28 7.46 -22.44 -16.01
C TYR A 28 7.28 -21.06 -16.66
N ILE A 29 6.75 -20.99 -17.88
CA ILE A 29 6.50 -19.74 -18.60
C ILE A 29 5.35 -18.95 -17.97
N ASN A 30 4.23 -19.61 -17.64
CA ASN A 30 3.08 -18.95 -17.00
C ASN A 30 3.39 -18.50 -15.56
N GLY A 31 4.24 -19.22 -14.82
CA GLY A 31 4.70 -18.82 -13.48
C GLY A 31 5.54 -17.54 -13.47
N ARG A 32 6.20 -17.22 -14.60
CA ARG A 32 7.02 -16.02 -14.77
C ARG A 32 6.25 -14.79 -15.28
N ALA A 33 4.98 -14.97 -15.67
CA ALA A 33 4.14 -13.90 -16.19
C ALA A 33 3.51 -13.01 -15.10
N LYS A 34 3.89 -13.20 -13.83
CA LYS A 34 3.67 -12.17 -12.81
C LYS A 34 4.73 -11.10 -13.01
N SER A 35 4.36 -10.08 -13.78
CA SER A 35 5.13 -8.86 -13.91
C SER A 35 5.29 -8.23 -12.52
N ASP A 36 6.45 -8.41 -11.90
CA ASP A 36 6.90 -7.68 -10.71
C ASP A 36 7.28 -6.23 -11.05
N ALA A 37 6.63 -5.63 -12.05
CA ALA A 37 6.79 -4.20 -12.26
C ALA A 37 6.21 -3.51 -11.02
N PRO A 38 7.00 -2.72 -10.26
CA PRO A 38 6.47 -1.98 -9.15
C PRO A 38 5.40 -1.04 -9.71
N MET A 39 4.13 -1.36 -9.45
CA MET A 39 3.00 -0.57 -9.89
C MET A 39 2.95 0.70 -9.03
N ASN A 40 3.91 1.60 -9.24
CA ASN A 40 3.85 2.96 -8.76
C ASN A 40 2.82 3.69 -9.61
N LYS A 41 1.54 3.45 -9.33
CA LYS A 41 0.47 4.28 -9.87
C LYS A 41 0.60 5.64 -9.18
N VAL A 42 1.32 6.55 -9.82
CA VAL A 42 1.44 7.94 -9.38
C VAL A 42 0.07 8.59 -9.58
N VAL A 43 -0.63 8.86 -8.49
CA VAL A 43 -1.92 9.57 -8.50
C VAL A 43 -1.64 11.03 -8.17
N HIS A 44 -1.92 11.93 -9.11
CA HIS A 44 -1.84 13.37 -8.89
C HIS A 44 -3.13 13.83 -8.23
N LEU A 45 -3.09 14.02 -6.90
CA LEU A 45 -4.19 14.59 -6.14
C LEU A 45 -3.91 16.08 -5.92
N SER A 46 -4.91 16.91 -6.20
CA SER A 46 -4.85 18.34 -5.86
C SER A 46 -5.02 18.46 -4.35
N ALA A 47 -4.00 18.96 -3.66
CA ALA A 47 -4.08 19.26 -2.23
C ALA A 47 -4.41 20.74 -2.05
N ASN A 48 -5.37 21.05 -1.18
CA ASN A 48 -5.61 22.41 -0.73
C ASN A 48 -4.64 22.72 0.41
N ALA A 49 -3.84 23.77 0.26
CA ALA A 49 -2.96 24.26 1.31
C ALA A 49 -3.46 25.63 1.78
N LEU A 50 -3.67 25.76 3.11
CA LEU A 50 -3.93 27.05 3.74
C LEU A 50 -2.67 27.45 4.51
N THR A 51 -2.02 28.54 4.10
CA THR A 51 -0.78 29.03 4.72
C THR A 51 -1.04 30.35 5.41
N PHE A 52 -0.62 30.45 6.67
CA PHE A 52 -0.67 31.68 7.45
C PHE A 52 0.74 32.27 7.54
N HIS A 53 0.92 33.51 7.08
CA HIS A 53 2.20 34.23 7.16
C HIS A 53 2.31 35.12 8.40
N GLU A 54 1.20 35.32 9.12
CA GLU A 54 1.10 36.14 10.32
C GLU A 54 0.59 35.27 11.46
N VAL A 55 1.23 35.37 12.63
CA VAL A 55 0.91 34.56 13.81
C VAL A 55 -0.53 34.83 14.27
N ASP A 56 -0.95 36.10 14.28
CA ASP A 56 -2.28 36.49 14.75
C ASP A 56 -3.42 35.88 13.93
N LYS A 57 -3.20 35.66 12.63
CA LYS A 57 -4.19 35.01 11.75
C LYS A 57 -4.29 33.51 12.02
N LEU A 58 -3.16 32.86 12.33
CA LEU A 58 -3.15 31.47 12.76
C LEU A 58 -3.86 31.32 14.10
N ASP A 59 -3.55 32.20 15.05
CA ASP A 59 -4.16 32.19 16.38
C ASP A 59 -5.67 32.40 16.32
N ALA A 60 -6.15 33.34 15.49
CA ALA A 60 -7.58 33.57 15.32
C ALA A 60 -8.32 32.39 14.65
N PHE A 61 -7.66 31.68 13.73
CA PHE A 61 -8.28 30.60 12.96
C PHE A 61 -8.29 29.25 13.68
N ALA A 62 -7.19 28.89 14.34
CA ALA A 62 -7.04 27.56 14.94
C ALA A 62 -7.68 27.48 16.32
N GLU A 63 -8.41 26.40 16.61
CA GLU A 63 -8.97 26.14 17.95
C GLU A 63 -7.94 25.49 18.89
N LEU A 64 -7.01 24.71 18.33
CA LEU A 64 -5.93 24.02 19.02
C LEU A 64 -4.61 24.27 18.28
N ILE A 65 -3.58 24.68 19.02
CA ILE A 65 -2.22 24.89 18.49
C ILE A 65 -1.25 24.12 19.39
N VAL A 66 -0.50 23.20 18.79
CA VAL A 66 0.50 22.36 19.47
C VAL A 66 1.84 22.42 18.75
N ILE A 67 2.92 22.31 19.53
CA ILE A 67 4.26 22.01 19.04
C ILE A 67 4.51 20.54 19.36
N GLY A 68 4.90 19.77 18.35
CA GLY A 68 5.18 18.36 18.48
C GLY A 68 5.83 17.80 17.24
N TYR A 69 6.08 16.49 17.26
CA TYR A 69 6.66 15.79 16.13
C TYR A 69 5.99 14.44 15.93
N ALA A 70 6.01 13.95 14.69
CA ALA A 70 5.48 12.65 14.36
C ALA A 70 6.34 11.54 14.98
N THR A 71 5.71 10.59 15.67
CA THR A 71 6.43 9.46 16.28
C THR A 71 6.71 8.33 15.29
N GLU A 72 6.10 8.40 14.10
CA GLU A 72 6.18 7.39 13.05
C GLU A 72 6.57 7.98 11.69
N ASP A 73 7.36 7.20 10.93
CA ASP A 73 7.67 7.47 9.52
C ASP A 73 6.38 7.46 8.69
N PHE A 74 6.29 8.36 7.71
CA PHE A 74 5.10 8.49 6.86
C PHE A 74 4.63 7.16 6.25
N ARG A 75 5.56 6.27 5.86
CA ARG A 75 5.25 4.98 5.23
C ARG A 75 4.68 3.94 6.20
N ALA A 76 4.86 4.15 7.50
CA ALA A 76 4.39 3.24 8.54
C ALA A 76 3.03 3.66 9.12
N ARG A 77 2.56 4.87 8.78
CA ARG A 77 1.29 5.42 9.29
C ARG A 77 0.10 4.71 8.67
N GLU A 78 -1.01 4.72 9.39
CA GLU A 78 -2.28 4.26 8.86
C GLU A 78 -2.74 5.18 7.71
N HIS A 79 -2.76 4.62 6.51
CA HIS A 79 -3.24 5.28 5.30
C HIS A 79 -4.74 5.05 5.13
N VAL A 80 -5.52 6.13 5.23
CA VAL A 80 -6.98 6.10 5.08
C VAL A 80 -7.34 6.63 3.70
N ILE A 81 -8.04 5.80 2.92
CA ILE A 81 -8.56 6.16 1.60
C ILE A 81 -10.08 6.07 1.67
N THR A 82 -10.77 7.14 1.28
CA THR A 82 -12.22 7.08 1.01
C THR A 82 -12.47 7.13 -0.49
N ALA A 83 -13.47 6.40 -0.95
CA ALA A 83 -13.87 6.33 -2.35
C ALA A 83 -15.37 6.58 -2.48
N PHE A 84 -15.78 7.08 -3.64
CA PHE A 84 -17.19 7.13 -4.05
C PHE A 84 -17.68 5.72 -4.40
N ASP A 85 -19.00 5.57 -4.59
CA ASP A 85 -19.65 4.28 -4.89
C ASP A 85 -19.14 3.61 -6.18
N ASP A 86 -18.58 4.40 -7.11
CA ASP A 86 -17.97 3.92 -8.36
C ASP A 86 -16.51 3.48 -8.20
N GLY A 87 -15.96 3.56 -6.98
CA GLY A 87 -14.56 3.25 -6.68
C GLY A 87 -13.57 4.38 -6.97
N THR A 88 -14.03 5.55 -7.42
CA THR A 88 -13.20 6.73 -7.61
C THR A 88 -12.73 7.26 -6.25
N MET A 89 -11.42 7.51 -6.10
CA MET A 89 -10.86 8.03 -4.86
C MET A 89 -11.40 9.43 -4.56
N GLN A 90 -11.99 9.59 -3.38
CA GLN A 90 -12.56 10.84 -2.89
C GLN A 90 -11.54 11.59 -2.02
N SER A 91 -10.92 10.89 -1.06
CA SER A 91 -9.94 11.49 -0.18
C SER A 91 -8.86 10.48 0.22
N PHE A 92 -7.69 11.01 0.57
CA PHE A 92 -6.57 10.24 1.11
C PHE A 92 -5.90 11.05 2.20
N HIS A 93 -5.73 10.47 3.38
CA HIS A 93 -4.98 11.06 4.48
C HIS A 93 -4.27 9.99 5.29
N THR A 94 -3.34 10.43 6.14
CA THR A 94 -2.68 9.56 7.12
C THR A 94 -3.01 10.02 8.52
N ASN A 95 -3.42 9.09 9.37
CA ASN A 95 -3.46 9.35 10.80
C ASN A 95 -2.00 9.45 11.28
N THR A 96 -1.61 10.62 11.77
CA THR A 96 -0.22 10.86 12.21
C THR A 96 -0.20 10.92 13.73
N PRO A 97 0.27 9.86 14.40
CA PRO A 97 0.56 9.93 15.82
C PRO A 97 1.65 10.98 16.05
N ILE A 98 1.37 11.94 16.93
CA ILE A 98 2.31 12.98 17.31
C ILE A 98 2.60 12.90 18.80
N ARG A 99 3.85 13.15 19.18
CA ARG A 99 4.19 13.49 20.56
C ARG A 99 4.10 15.00 20.72
N ILE A 100 3.21 15.45 21.60
CA ILE A 100 3.06 16.87 21.93
C ILE A 100 4.19 17.26 22.88
N GLU A 101 4.98 18.25 22.51
CA GLU A 101 5.98 18.86 23.37
C GLU A 101 5.40 20.04 24.15
N LYS A 102 4.53 20.82 23.49
CA LYS A 102 3.92 22.00 24.10
C LYS A 102 2.56 22.30 23.48
N ILE A 103 1.60 22.71 24.31
CA ILE A 103 0.32 23.28 23.86
C ILE A 103 0.41 24.81 23.97
N LEU A 104 0.08 25.51 22.87
CA LEU A 104 0.08 26.98 22.80
C LEU A 104 -1.33 27.56 22.95
N LYS A 105 -2.34 26.87 22.41
CA LYS A 105 -3.76 27.22 22.48
C LYS A 105 -4.57 25.94 22.54
N LYS A 106 -5.63 25.89 23.35
CA LYS A 106 -6.56 24.76 23.43
C LYS A 106 -7.97 25.23 23.80
N PRO A 107 -9.02 24.50 23.38
CA PRO A 107 -10.38 24.76 23.87
C PRO A 107 -10.51 24.38 25.35
N GLU A 108 -11.56 24.89 26.02
CA GLU A 108 -11.76 24.74 27.46
C GLU A 108 -11.92 23.27 27.90
N ASP A 109 -12.52 22.45 27.03
CA ASP A 109 -12.78 21.03 27.25
C ASP A 109 -11.63 20.11 26.80
N PHE A 110 -10.50 20.68 26.38
CA PHE A 110 -9.38 19.88 25.91
C PHE A 110 -8.75 19.07 27.04
N PRO A 111 -8.60 17.73 26.90
CA PRO A 111 -8.01 16.88 27.92
C PRO A 111 -6.65 17.42 28.38
N ALA A 112 -6.42 17.44 29.69
CA ALA A 112 -5.13 17.85 30.25
C ALA A 112 -4.00 16.93 29.76
N ASP A 113 -2.80 17.51 29.64
CA ASP A 113 -1.60 16.90 29.07
C ASP A 113 -1.45 15.44 29.50
N GLN A 114 -1.50 14.53 28.52
CA GLN A 114 -1.16 13.13 28.74
C GLN A 114 0.36 13.05 28.89
N HIS A 115 0.85 13.28 30.10
CA HIS A 115 2.20 12.91 30.49
C HIS A 115 2.33 11.38 30.38
N ALA A 116 3.03 10.92 29.35
CA ALA A 116 3.56 9.57 29.24
C ALA A 116 5.09 9.63 29.28
#